data_AF-A0A955NDS2-F1
#
_entry.id   AF-A0A955NDS2-F1
#
_cell.length_a   1.000
_cell.length_b   1.000
_cell.length_c   1.000
_cell.angle_alpha   90.00
_cell.angle_beta   90.00
_cell.angle_gamma   90.00
#
_symmetry.space_group_name_H-M   'P 1'
#
loop_
_entity.id
_entity.type
_entity.pdbx_description
1 polymer ?
#
loop_
_entity_poly.entity_id
_entity_poly.type
_entity_poly.pdbx_seq_one_letter_code
_entity_poly.pdbx_strand_id
1 'polypeptide(L)'
;MQKLLLTLALFTPLLASAEQTAWWERETEMAPGGILRIDSKPWWDRAKNLKLGESMVLKDPGMMILKREKLERGDGEMLVWIIDDDGDMDPNHPEGDEDSDCYVVDYGPDGVVDRMVDYIDEDGDQVPDEMEHRYYVDGELRRAWFGMDLDGDGHMWHLIDYDYKGDFFLSDPYDDNMIYMNKYNPNANKWLPISECPFAFFDLNNDGASDRVARFSAAPISFSETDDPDYANSQKRYQGPYYKELENIGVMNIRYSFDIDNLASDEHPLHYEMGFNLIAAVPYQYEGMEHIQPLRRAPKTTICVPHSKVIEVAESYPADQTGFTWREFEDAAMKIGYHERPEYDRRWEGVFWTWHRRIMQNTGGPVQDWNVRREFMDAPANKREVYYSPVDRRIHLKGATEGWIQVGHLFGEEKLGEIRMFDTNADGYFDRWEYIDQETGAPIRVASVRDAENIDFGNDWDKLAKFYNEEALPESIRLNEELISELEKHLGNEAAEVETEFAPLLAREEMSPDERRYLLDLVREYFYYLFRMKYYGQTKTELESLPGTDPRFDLQIMKDSTRSWDRAVLLGQIDAAYEVSDYSKVTELLRTNDESF
;
A
#
# COMPACT_ATOMS: atom_id res chain seq x y z
N MET A 1 -34.12 15.51 -77.84
CA MET A 1 -32.85 16.27 -77.99
C MET A 1 -32.58 16.93 -76.65
N GLN A 2 -31.76 16.30 -75.80
CA GLN A 2 -30.33 16.63 -75.60
C GLN A 2 -30.13 17.83 -74.65
N LYS A 3 -29.79 17.56 -73.38
CA LYS A 3 -28.41 17.64 -72.86
C LYS A 3 -28.39 17.26 -71.38
N LEU A 4 -27.81 16.09 -71.11
CA LEU A 4 -27.34 15.64 -69.80
C LEU A 4 -26.01 16.37 -69.55
N LEU A 5 -25.88 17.14 -68.47
CA LEU A 5 -24.59 17.63 -68.00
C LEU A 5 -24.02 16.59 -67.03
N LEU A 6 -22.92 15.97 -67.45
CA LEU A 6 -22.12 15.02 -66.68
C LEU A 6 -21.06 15.85 -65.92
N THR A 7 -21.20 15.98 -64.60
CA THR A 7 -20.16 16.58 -63.75
C THR A 7 -19.20 15.47 -63.34
N LEU A 8 -18.01 15.48 -63.94
CA LEU A 8 -16.92 14.56 -63.63
C LEU A 8 -16.24 15.07 -62.34
N ALA A 9 -16.56 14.47 -61.19
CA ALA A 9 -15.81 14.68 -59.96
C ALA A 9 -14.52 13.82 -60.03
N LEU A 10 -13.39 14.48 -60.22
CA LEU A 10 -12.06 13.90 -60.05
C LEU A 10 -11.86 13.57 -58.57
N PHE A 11 -12.02 12.31 -58.20
CA PHE A 11 -11.46 11.74 -56.98
C PHE A 11 -9.95 11.60 -57.20
N THR A 12 -9.17 12.60 -56.79
CA THR A 12 -7.77 12.39 -56.43
C THR A 12 -7.76 11.69 -55.07
N PRO A 13 -7.18 10.47 -54.94
CA PRO A 13 -6.88 9.95 -53.62
C PRO A 13 -5.80 10.87 -53.02
N LEU A 14 -6.10 11.50 -51.89
CA LEU A 14 -5.03 11.91 -50.98
C LEU A 14 -4.35 10.61 -50.55
N LEU A 15 -3.23 10.29 -51.20
CA LEU A 15 -2.23 9.42 -50.61
C LEU A 15 -1.79 10.15 -49.34
N ALA A 16 -2.21 9.66 -48.17
CA ALA A 16 -1.54 9.99 -46.92
C ALA A 16 -0.05 9.67 -47.15
N SER A 17 0.80 10.70 -47.15
CA SER A 17 2.22 10.48 -47.04
C SER A 17 2.41 9.71 -45.73
N ALA A 18 3.03 8.53 -45.78
CA ALA A 18 3.57 7.92 -44.59
C ALA A 18 4.41 9.01 -43.90
N GLU A 19 4.02 9.41 -42.69
CA GLU A 19 4.82 10.31 -41.88
C GLU A 19 6.22 9.75 -41.85
N GLN A 20 7.17 10.58 -42.30
CA GLN A 20 8.56 10.19 -42.28
C GLN A 20 8.94 10.08 -40.81
N THR A 21 9.20 8.84 -40.34
CA THR A 21 9.67 8.56 -38.97
C THR A 21 10.74 9.57 -38.57
N ALA A 22 10.68 10.10 -37.35
CA ALA A 22 11.64 11.07 -36.88
C ALA A 22 13.08 10.50 -36.95
N TRP A 23 14.07 11.37 -37.07
CA TRP A 23 15.45 10.90 -37.24
C TRP A 23 15.97 10.19 -35.99
N TRP A 24 15.62 10.69 -34.79
CA TRP A 24 15.98 10.10 -33.51
C TRP A 24 15.34 8.72 -33.32
N GLU A 25 14.09 8.55 -33.78
CA GLU A 25 13.41 7.25 -33.76
C GLU A 25 14.08 6.24 -34.70
N ARG A 26 14.63 6.69 -35.84
CA ARG A 26 15.44 5.83 -36.71
C ARG A 26 16.78 5.45 -36.09
N GLU A 27 17.35 6.33 -35.28
CA GLU A 27 18.60 6.05 -34.59
C GLU A 27 18.42 4.96 -33.53
N THR A 28 17.27 4.89 -32.87
CA THR A 28 16.96 3.86 -31.87
C THR A 28 16.12 2.70 -32.39
N GLU A 29 15.92 2.61 -33.71
CA GLU A 29 15.11 1.56 -34.33
C GLU A 29 15.65 0.16 -33.99
N MET A 30 14.81 -0.66 -33.37
CA MET A 30 15.15 -2.03 -33.00
C MET A 30 15.09 -2.95 -34.22
N ALA A 31 16.03 -3.89 -34.29
CA ALA A 31 15.95 -5.02 -35.21
C ALA A 31 14.82 -6.00 -34.80
N PRO A 32 14.39 -6.90 -35.70
CA PRO A 32 13.37 -7.90 -35.40
C PRO A 32 13.67 -8.67 -34.11
N GLY A 33 12.65 -8.85 -33.27
CA GLY A 33 12.81 -9.42 -31.93
C GLY A 33 13.02 -8.39 -30.82
N GLY A 34 13.04 -7.09 -31.13
CA GLY A 34 13.31 -6.02 -30.16
C GLY A 34 14.80 -5.93 -29.81
N ILE A 35 15.68 -6.23 -30.77
CA ILE A 35 17.12 -6.24 -30.56
C ILE A 35 17.67 -4.84 -30.83
N LEU A 36 18.37 -4.26 -29.86
CA LEU A 36 19.08 -2.99 -30.02
C LEU A 36 20.58 -3.18 -29.78
N ARG A 37 21.37 -2.77 -30.78
CA ARG A 37 22.83 -2.78 -30.73
C ARG A 37 23.40 -1.50 -31.29
N ILE A 38 24.44 -0.99 -30.65
CA ILE A 38 25.11 0.25 -31.05
C ILE A 38 26.46 0.01 -31.75
N ASP A 39 26.98 -1.23 -31.74
CA ASP A 39 28.24 -1.57 -32.40
C ASP A 39 28.22 -1.48 -33.94
N SER A 40 27.03 -1.41 -34.52
CA SER A 40 26.84 -1.20 -35.95
C SER A 40 26.86 0.28 -36.36
N LYS A 41 26.86 1.20 -35.39
CA LYS A 41 26.76 2.64 -35.65
C LYS A 41 28.06 3.18 -36.25
N PRO A 42 28.01 4.14 -37.20
CA PRO A 42 29.21 4.69 -37.84
C PRO A 42 30.21 5.32 -36.87
N TRP A 43 29.75 5.73 -35.69
CA TRP A 43 30.56 6.35 -34.65
C TRP A 43 31.14 5.36 -33.64
N TRP A 44 30.74 4.08 -33.65
CA TRP A 44 31.08 3.08 -32.62
C TRP A 44 32.59 2.94 -32.38
N ASP A 45 33.37 2.86 -33.45
CA ASP A 45 34.83 2.72 -33.35
C ASP A 45 35.50 3.89 -32.63
N ARG A 46 34.89 5.07 -32.63
CA ARG A 46 35.37 6.22 -31.85
C ARG A 46 34.87 6.13 -30.41
N ALA A 47 33.59 5.85 -30.22
CA ALA A 47 32.94 5.81 -28.91
C ALA A 47 33.54 4.75 -27.97
N LYS A 48 33.77 3.52 -28.45
CA LYS A 48 34.37 2.45 -27.64
C LYS A 48 35.79 2.75 -27.14
N ASN A 49 36.47 3.73 -27.76
CA ASN A 49 37.82 4.15 -27.43
C ASN A 49 37.86 5.43 -26.57
N LEU A 50 36.71 6.01 -26.20
CA LEU A 50 36.65 7.06 -25.18
C LEU A 50 37.27 6.52 -23.88
N LYS A 51 38.04 7.35 -23.19
CA LYS A 51 38.48 7.05 -21.82
C LYS A 51 37.36 7.39 -20.84
N LEU A 52 37.44 6.83 -19.64
CA LEU A 52 36.55 7.17 -18.54
C LEU A 52 36.51 8.70 -18.30
N GLY A 53 35.31 9.27 -18.29
CA GLY A 53 35.06 10.71 -18.18
C GLY A 53 35.23 11.51 -19.47
N GLU A 54 35.57 10.87 -20.60
CA GLU A 54 35.58 11.52 -21.90
C GLU A 54 34.20 11.45 -22.56
N SER A 55 33.85 12.51 -23.28
CA SER A 55 32.67 12.59 -24.12
C SER A 55 32.99 13.08 -25.54
N MET A 56 32.06 12.85 -26.47
CA MET A 56 32.12 13.40 -27.83
C MET A 56 30.73 13.76 -28.33
N VAL A 57 30.66 14.83 -29.12
CA VAL A 57 29.42 15.34 -29.72
C VAL A 57 29.32 14.90 -31.18
N LEU A 58 28.13 14.50 -31.59
CA LEU A 58 27.72 14.26 -32.98
C LEU A 58 26.65 15.29 -33.39
N LYS A 59 26.59 15.63 -34.69
CA LYS A 59 25.68 16.67 -35.22
C LYS A 59 24.89 16.24 -36.46
N ASP A 60 25.01 14.97 -36.86
CA ASP A 60 24.38 14.40 -38.04
C ASP A 60 23.92 12.99 -37.66
N PRO A 61 22.63 12.63 -37.79
CA PRO A 61 21.52 13.44 -38.35
C PRO A 61 20.95 14.55 -37.46
N GLY A 62 21.32 14.57 -36.19
CA GLY A 62 20.97 15.62 -35.23
C GLY A 62 22.01 15.67 -34.11
N MET A 63 21.72 16.44 -33.05
CA MET A 63 22.61 16.56 -31.90
C MET A 63 22.55 15.27 -31.08
N MET A 64 23.72 14.72 -30.75
CA MET A 64 23.84 13.55 -29.88
C MET A 64 25.15 13.65 -29.10
N ILE A 65 25.16 13.12 -27.88
CA ILE A 65 26.35 13.06 -27.04
C ILE A 65 26.67 11.60 -26.73
N LEU A 66 27.95 11.25 -26.78
CA LEU A 66 28.43 9.97 -26.28
C LEU A 66 29.42 10.20 -25.16
N LYS A 67 29.21 9.54 -24.03
CA LYS A 67 30.09 9.65 -22.87
C LYS A 67 30.40 8.28 -22.29
N ARG A 68 31.59 8.15 -21.70
CA ARG A 68 32.01 6.96 -20.98
C ARG A 68 32.10 7.24 -19.50
N GLU A 69 31.31 6.53 -18.72
CA GLU A 69 31.12 6.78 -17.30
C GLU A 69 31.48 5.57 -16.47
N LYS A 70 31.72 5.80 -15.18
CA LYS A 70 31.91 4.72 -14.22
C LYS A 70 30.52 4.37 -13.68
N LEU A 71 30.23 3.08 -13.54
CA LEU A 71 29.07 2.68 -12.75
C LEU A 71 29.26 3.13 -11.30
N GLU A 72 28.25 3.77 -10.73
CA GLU A 72 28.18 4.06 -9.31
C GLU A 72 27.97 2.75 -8.52
N ARG A 73 27.15 1.85 -9.07
CA ARG A 73 26.86 0.55 -8.48
C ARG A 73 27.76 -0.54 -9.08
N GLY A 74 28.92 -0.69 -8.45
CA GLY A 74 29.81 -1.83 -8.67
C GLY A 74 31.09 -1.47 -9.41
N ASP A 75 31.79 -2.51 -9.88
CA ASP A 75 33.03 -2.38 -10.62
C ASP A 75 32.74 -2.50 -12.12
N GLY A 76 32.63 -1.36 -12.80
CA GLY A 76 32.40 -1.34 -14.25
C GLY A 76 32.35 0.06 -14.83
N GLU A 77 32.21 0.09 -16.14
CA GLU A 77 32.08 1.31 -16.93
C GLU A 77 30.85 1.14 -17.81
N MET A 78 30.27 2.26 -18.24
CA MET A 78 29.16 2.29 -19.18
C MET A 78 29.46 3.26 -20.31
N LEU A 79 28.94 2.96 -21.49
CA LEU A 79 28.83 3.91 -22.58
C LEU A 79 27.39 4.40 -22.63
N VAL A 80 27.23 5.71 -22.58
CA VAL A 80 25.92 6.37 -22.65
C VAL A 80 25.86 7.15 -23.96
N TRP A 81 24.80 6.93 -24.71
CA TRP A 81 24.48 7.65 -25.94
C TRP A 81 23.20 8.45 -25.72
N ILE A 82 23.36 9.77 -25.63
CA ILE A 82 22.29 10.75 -25.44
C ILE A 82 21.86 11.29 -26.80
N ILE A 83 20.56 11.37 -27.03
CA ILE A 83 19.91 11.78 -28.27
C ILE A 83 18.92 12.89 -27.96
N ASP A 84 19.17 14.05 -28.55
CA ASP A 84 18.40 15.29 -28.46
C ASP A 84 17.21 15.23 -29.44
N ASP A 85 15.98 15.03 -28.95
CA ASP A 85 14.84 14.83 -29.84
C ASP A 85 14.23 16.15 -30.36
N ASP A 86 14.41 17.27 -29.64
CA ASP A 86 13.79 18.56 -29.92
C ASP A 86 14.78 19.66 -30.37
N GLY A 87 16.07 19.48 -30.09
CA GLY A 87 17.19 20.24 -30.64
C GLY A 87 17.75 21.34 -29.74
N ASP A 88 17.51 21.31 -28.42
CA ASP A 88 17.89 22.39 -27.51
C ASP A 88 19.05 22.10 -26.54
N MET A 89 19.52 20.86 -26.49
CA MET A 89 20.67 20.40 -25.71
C MET A 89 21.95 21.26 -25.87
N ASP A 90 22.59 21.67 -24.76
CA ASP A 90 23.87 22.39 -24.80
C ASP A 90 25.04 21.45 -25.15
N PRO A 91 25.74 21.64 -26.30
CA PRO A 91 26.90 20.83 -26.67
C PRO A 91 28.09 20.91 -25.71
N ASN A 92 28.09 21.85 -24.77
CA ASN A 92 29.12 21.96 -23.73
C ASN A 92 28.70 21.31 -22.40
N HIS A 93 27.46 20.84 -22.29
CA HIS A 93 26.93 20.15 -21.13
C HIS A 93 26.69 18.68 -21.49
N PRO A 94 27.63 17.76 -21.18
CA PRO A 94 27.58 16.39 -21.67
C PRO A 94 26.52 15.50 -21.01
N GLU A 95 25.67 16.06 -20.14
CA GLU A 95 24.66 15.30 -19.39
C GLU A 95 23.31 15.20 -20.10
N GLY A 96 23.09 15.95 -21.19
CA GLY A 96 21.74 16.13 -21.75
C GLY A 96 20.89 17.08 -20.90
N ASP A 97 19.64 17.23 -21.32
CA ASP A 97 18.50 17.81 -20.62
C ASP A 97 17.58 16.65 -20.18
N GLU A 98 16.71 16.86 -19.19
CA GLU A 98 15.74 15.82 -18.78
C GLU A 98 14.34 16.09 -19.37
N ASP A 99 14.29 16.80 -20.50
CA ASP A 99 13.11 17.12 -21.29
C ASP A 99 13.35 16.77 -22.76
N SER A 100 12.50 15.92 -23.34
CA SER A 100 12.63 15.46 -24.74
C SER A 100 13.97 14.79 -25.11
N ASP A 101 14.64 14.16 -24.13
CA ASP A 101 15.98 13.61 -24.28
C ASP A 101 16.01 12.10 -24.03
N CYS A 102 16.78 11.37 -24.85
CA CYS A 102 16.89 9.91 -24.73
C CYS A 102 18.30 9.41 -24.47
N TYR A 103 18.42 8.58 -23.43
CA TYR A 103 19.65 7.97 -22.97
C TYR A 103 19.66 6.48 -23.30
N VAL A 104 20.56 6.05 -24.19
CA VAL A 104 20.80 4.63 -24.52
C VAL A 104 22.09 4.17 -23.85
N VAL A 105 22.01 3.11 -23.05
CA VAL A 105 23.10 2.70 -22.15
C VAL A 105 23.56 1.27 -22.45
N ASP A 106 24.87 1.13 -22.57
CA ASP A 106 25.61 -0.12 -22.74
C ASP A 106 26.54 -0.31 -21.53
N TYR A 107 26.24 -1.30 -20.69
CA TYR A 107 27.04 -1.66 -19.54
C TYR A 107 28.18 -2.59 -19.97
N GLY A 108 29.43 -2.15 -19.78
CA GLY A 108 30.62 -2.88 -20.23
C GLY A 108 31.15 -2.48 -21.63
N PRO A 109 30.77 -1.32 -22.18
CA PRO A 109 30.96 -0.87 -23.55
C PRO A 109 31.18 -1.95 -24.64
N ASP A 110 30.28 -2.93 -24.75
CA ASP A 110 30.42 -4.08 -25.66
C ASP A 110 29.54 -4.01 -26.92
N GLY A 111 28.69 -2.98 -27.01
CA GLY A 111 27.79 -2.67 -28.10
C GLY A 111 26.39 -3.23 -27.95
N VAL A 112 26.12 -3.97 -26.87
CA VAL A 112 24.80 -4.47 -26.48
C VAL A 112 24.13 -3.40 -25.63
N VAL A 113 22.88 -3.05 -25.92
CA VAL A 113 22.14 -2.12 -25.06
C VAL A 113 21.56 -2.86 -23.86
N ASP A 114 21.64 -2.25 -22.68
CA ASP A 114 21.08 -2.74 -21.41
C ASP A 114 19.89 -1.91 -20.94
N ARG A 115 19.97 -0.59 -21.11
CA ARG A 115 18.92 0.36 -20.69
C ARG A 115 18.65 1.39 -21.77
N MET A 116 17.43 1.88 -21.78
CA MET A 116 17.07 3.13 -22.44
C MET A 116 16.16 3.91 -21.51
N VAL A 117 16.48 5.18 -21.29
CA VAL A 117 15.64 6.14 -20.57
C VAL A 117 15.22 7.21 -21.57
N ASP A 118 13.94 7.56 -21.57
CA ASP A 118 13.35 8.50 -22.51
C ASP A 118 12.50 9.48 -21.72
N TYR A 119 12.81 10.78 -21.83
CA TYR A 119 11.99 11.86 -21.29
C TYR A 119 11.15 12.44 -22.42
N ILE A 120 9.87 12.68 -22.16
CA ILE A 120 8.92 13.16 -23.16
C ILE A 120 8.22 14.38 -22.61
N ASP A 121 8.44 15.52 -23.26
CA ASP A 121 7.66 16.75 -23.08
C ASP A 121 6.68 16.83 -24.27
N GLU A 122 5.40 16.59 -24.01
CA GLU A 122 4.34 16.58 -25.02
C GLU A 122 3.89 17.98 -25.43
N ASP A 123 3.98 18.97 -24.53
CA ASP A 123 3.43 20.31 -24.75
C ASP A 123 4.47 21.40 -25.08
N GLY A 124 5.76 21.08 -24.90
CA GLY A 124 6.92 21.89 -25.27
C GLY A 124 7.24 22.98 -24.26
N ASP A 125 6.92 22.78 -22.98
CA ASP A 125 7.20 23.73 -21.90
C ASP A 125 8.53 23.51 -21.16
N GLN A 126 9.30 22.50 -21.59
CA GLN A 126 10.57 22.06 -21.00
C GLN A 126 10.41 21.35 -19.64
N VAL A 127 9.23 20.81 -19.37
CA VAL A 127 8.94 19.92 -18.25
C VAL A 127 8.51 18.57 -18.83
N PRO A 128 9.10 17.44 -18.41
CA PRO A 128 8.70 16.14 -18.93
C PRO A 128 7.30 15.79 -18.42
N ASP A 129 6.40 15.35 -19.30
CA ASP A 129 5.08 14.77 -18.95
C ASP A 129 5.18 13.26 -18.71
N GLU A 130 6.09 12.59 -19.43
CA GLU A 130 6.29 11.16 -19.30
C GLU A 130 7.77 10.78 -19.25
N MET A 131 8.05 9.71 -18.52
CA MET A 131 9.35 9.05 -18.52
C MET A 131 9.20 7.58 -18.86
N GLU A 132 9.95 7.09 -19.85
CA GLU A 132 10.05 5.67 -20.18
C GLU A 132 11.40 5.11 -19.75
N HIS A 133 11.38 3.91 -19.18
CA HIS A 133 12.58 3.18 -18.83
C HIS A 133 12.52 1.74 -19.34
N ARG A 134 13.21 1.49 -20.46
CA ARG A 134 13.27 0.19 -21.14
C ARG A 134 14.42 -0.67 -20.63
N TYR A 135 14.11 -1.95 -20.45
CA TYR A 135 15.06 -2.96 -19.99
C TYR A 135 15.35 -3.98 -21.08
N TYR A 136 16.62 -4.06 -21.44
CA TYR A 136 17.14 -5.06 -22.37
C TYR A 136 17.87 -6.15 -21.57
N VAL A 137 17.78 -7.39 -22.05
CA VAL A 137 18.55 -8.53 -21.52
C VAL A 137 19.20 -9.21 -22.70
N ASP A 138 20.53 -9.21 -22.72
CA ASP A 138 21.35 -9.64 -23.86
C ASP A 138 21.01 -8.86 -25.16
N GLY A 139 20.65 -7.57 -25.02
CA GLY A 139 20.27 -6.69 -26.12
C GLY A 139 18.83 -6.85 -26.62
N GLU A 140 18.06 -7.79 -26.05
CA GLU A 140 16.65 -7.98 -26.38
C GLU A 140 15.75 -7.21 -25.40
N LEU A 141 14.87 -6.35 -25.93
CA LEU A 141 13.88 -5.63 -25.15
C LEU A 141 12.97 -6.62 -24.42
N ARG A 142 12.89 -6.50 -23.09
CA ARG A 142 12.07 -7.38 -22.24
C ARG A 142 10.83 -6.69 -21.74
N ARG A 143 10.97 -5.48 -21.23
CA ARG A 143 9.91 -4.73 -20.53
C ARG A 143 10.27 -3.24 -20.52
N ALA A 144 9.32 -2.42 -20.12
CA ALA A 144 9.55 -1.04 -19.76
C ALA A 144 8.70 -0.65 -18.56
N TRP A 145 9.22 0.28 -17.76
CA TRP A 145 8.45 1.12 -16.85
C TRP A 145 8.08 2.41 -17.57
N PHE A 146 6.90 2.93 -17.28
CA PHE A 146 6.40 4.20 -17.77
C PHE A 146 5.93 4.98 -16.54
N GLY A 147 6.43 6.20 -16.39
CA GLY A 147 5.95 7.20 -15.44
C GLY A 147 5.17 8.28 -16.18
N MET A 148 4.17 8.82 -15.52
CA MET A 148 3.40 9.98 -15.96
C MET A 148 3.38 10.97 -14.79
N ASP A 149 3.89 12.16 -15.05
CA ASP A 149 3.68 13.33 -14.21
C ASP A 149 2.30 13.89 -14.55
N LEU A 150 1.40 13.92 -13.57
CA LEU A 150 0.03 14.41 -13.78
C LEU A 150 -0.25 15.70 -13.00
N ASP A 151 0.66 16.12 -12.12
CA ASP A 151 0.60 17.36 -11.36
C ASP A 151 1.41 18.50 -12.02
N GLY A 152 2.35 18.15 -12.91
CA GLY A 152 3.13 19.07 -13.74
C GLY A 152 4.33 19.68 -13.03
N ASP A 153 4.85 19.04 -11.99
CA ASP A 153 6.03 19.52 -11.26
C ASP A 153 7.38 19.10 -11.89
N GLY A 154 7.35 18.17 -12.86
CA GLY A 154 8.50 17.65 -13.59
C GLY A 154 9.34 16.64 -12.82
N HIS A 155 8.93 16.21 -11.62
CA HIS A 155 9.66 15.26 -10.80
C HIS A 155 9.47 13.82 -11.28
N MET A 156 10.34 13.42 -12.19
CA MET A 156 10.37 12.05 -12.70
C MET A 156 11.11 11.07 -11.78
N TRP A 157 11.25 9.81 -12.22
CA TRP A 157 11.89 8.78 -11.40
C TRP A 157 13.35 9.10 -11.09
N HIS A 158 13.70 8.95 -9.82
CA HIS A 158 15.10 9.01 -9.41
C HIS A 158 15.86 7.75 -9.83
N LEU A 159 16.77 7.90 -10.80
CA LEU A 159 17.63 6.84 -11.32
C LEU A 159 19.07 6.95 -10.82
N ILE A 160 19.76 5.81 -10.75
CA ILE A 160 21.22 5.73 -10.61
C ILE A 160 21.73 4.73 -11.63
N ASP A 161 22.79 5.08 -12.35
CA ASP A 161 23.29 4.31 -13.49
C ASP A 161 22.19 4.04 -14.53
N TYR A 162 21.24 4.97 -14.68
CA TYR A 162 20.05 4.81 -15.53
C TYR A 162 19.20 3.59 -15.14
N ASP A 163 19.22 3.18 -13.87
CA ASP A 163 18.35 2.14 -13.32
C ASP A 163 17.64 2.61 -12.04
N TYR A 164 16.45 2.06 -11.80
CA TYR A 164 15.65 2.34 -10.62
C TYR A 164 16.26 1.69 -9.37
N LYS A 165 16.30 2.42 -8.25
CA LYS A 165 16.90 1.96 -6.98
C LYS A 165 16.02 1.04 -6.14
N GLY A 166 14.72 0.98 -6.41
CA GLY A 166 13.79 0.32 -5.48
C GLY A 166 13.45 1.17 -4.26
N ASP A 167 13.78 2.47 -4.29
CA ASP A 167 13.43 3.46 -3.26
C ASP A 167 12.64 4.59 -3.94
N PHE A 168 11.31 4.47 -3.93
CA PHE A 168 10.44 5.38 -4.65
C PHE A 168 10.18 6.68 -3.88
N PHE A 169 10.58 6.77 -2.61
CA PHE A 169 10.50 8.03 -1.85
C PHE A 169 11.36 9.15 -2.46
N LEU A 170 12.39 8.78 -3.23
CA LEU A 170 13.24 9.72 -3.95
C LEU A 170 12.67 10.13 -5.31
N SER A 171 11.61 9.46 -5.76
CA SER A 171 10.84 9.80 -6.96
C SER A 171 9.62 10.61 -6.52
N ASP A 172 8.52 10.51 -7.25
CA ASP A 172 7.33 11.30 -6.96
C ASP A 172 6.06 10.45 -6.70
N PRO A 173 5.89 9.95 -5.46
CA PRO A 173 4.65 9.33 -5.01
C PRO A 173 3.68 10.27 -4.30
N TYR A 174 3.88 11.59 -4.34
CA TYR A 174 3.27 12.49 -3.37
C TYR A 174 1.95 13.11 -3.82
N ASP A 175 1.78 13.46 -5.08
CA ASP A 175 0.55 14.10 -5.60
C ASP A 175 -0.14 13.16 -6.62
N ASP A 176 -0.86 13.70 -7.60
CA ASP A 176 -1.42 12.98 -8.73
C ASP A 176 -0.28 12.45 -9.62
N ASN A 177 0.01 11.16 -9.48
CA ASN A 177 1.09 10.51 -10.22
C ASN A 177 0.73 9.08 -10.62
N MET A 178 1.34 8.59 -11.70
CA MET A 178 1.09 7.21 -12.14
C MET A 178 2.32 6.54 -12.75
N ILE A 179 2.53 5.29 -12.36
CA ILE A 179 3.53 4.41 -12.98
C ILE A 179 2.91 3.09 -13.42
N TYR A 180 3.46 2.50 -14.46
CA TYR A 180 3.05 1.16 -14.89
C TYR A 180 4.13 0.43 -15.67
N MET A 181 4.07 -0.90 -15.66
CA MET A 181 4.98 -1.77 -16.39
C MET A 181 4.27 -2.43 -17.57
N ASN A 182 4.94 -2.47 -18.72
CA ASN A 182 4.54 -3.35 -19.81
C ASN A 182 5.65 -4.33 -20.21
N LYS A 183 5.23 -5.51 -20.64
CA LYS A 183 6.06 -6.55 -21.24
C LYS A 183 6.09 -6.39 -22.75
N TYR A 184 7.27 -6.51 -23.35
CA TYR A 184 7.41 -6.46 -24.80
C TYR A 184 7.04 -7.81 -25.44
N ASN A 185 6.21 -7.77 -26.49
CA ASN A 185 5.92 -8.91 -27.35
C ASN A 185 6.73 -8.81 -28.66
N PRO A 186 7.81 -9.59 -28.82
CA PRO A 186 8.68 -9.51 -29.99
C PRO A 186 8.04 -9.99 -31.29
N ASN A 187 6.98 -10.80 -31.21
CA ASN A 187 6.31 -11.35 -32.40
C ASN A 187 5.32 -10.37 -33.04
N ALA A 188 4.75 -9.48 -32.22
CA ALA A 188 3.73 -8.53 -32.64
C ALA A 188 4.22 -7.06 -32.56
N ASN A 189 5.45 -6.82 -32.10
CA ASN A 189 6.03 -5.50 -31.88
C ASN A 189 5.09 -4.58 -31.08
N LYS A 190 4.64 -5.06 -29.91
CA LYS A 190 3.68 -4.33 -29.06
C LYS A 190 3.95 -4.54 -27.58
N TRP A 191 3.41 -3.64 -26.78
CA TRP A 191 3.38 -3.73 -25.33
C TRP A 191 2.18 -4.55 -24.83
N LEU A 192 2.34 -5.18 -23.67
CA LEU A 192 1.32 -5.94 -22.95
C LEU A 192 1.39 -5.57 -21.46
N PRO A 193 0.25 -5.44 -20.74
CA PRO A 193 0.27 -5.12 -19.32
C PRO A 193 0.91 -6.25 -18.52
N ILE A 194 1.68 -5.93 -17.47
CA ILE A 194 2.34 -6.92 -16.60
C ILE A 194 2.71 -6.27 -15.27
N SER A 195 2.93 -7.08 -14.23
CA SER A 195 3.40 -6.59 -12.93
C SER A 195 2.45 -5.54 -12.36
N GLU A 196 2.86 -4.29 -12.27
CA GLU A 196 2.09 -3.16 -11.74
C GLU A 196 1.55 -2.37 -12.92
N CYS A 197 0.24 -2.39 -13.13
CA CYS A 197 -0.35 -1.81 -14.32
C CYS A 197 -1.81 -1.41 -14.06
N PRO A 198 -2.07 -0.23 -13.47
CA PRO A 198 -1.11 0.77 -12.99
C PRO A 198 -0.83 0.67 -11.49
N PHE A 199 0.08 1.53 -11.05
CA PHE A 199 0.24 1.99 -9.67
C PHE A 199 0.09 3.51 -9.70
N ALA A 200 -0.98 4.01 -9.08
CA ALA A 200 -1.41 5.41 -9.15
C ALA A 200 -1.61 5.99 -7.74
N PHE A 201 -1.22 7.26 -7.61
CA PHE A 201 -1.32 8.12 -6.43
C PHE A 201 -2.35 9.21 -6.72
N PHE A 202 -3.03 9.70 -5.69
CA PHE A 202 -4.14 10.62 -5.83
C PHE A 202 -4.12 11.66 -4.71
N ASP A 203 -3.96 12.92 -5.07
CA ASP A 203 -4.28 14.05 -4.19
C ASP A 203 -5.71 14.54 -4.49
N LEU A 204 -6.66 14.08 -3.68
CA LEU A 204 -8.07 14.41 -3.85
C LEU A 204 -8.42 15.78 -3.25
N ASN A 205 -7.57 16.29 -2.37
CA ASN A 205 -7.83 17.48 -1.58
C ASN A 205 -7.02 18.72 -2.05
N ASN A 206 -6.03 18.51 -2.92
CA ASN A 206 -5.10 19.48 -3.51
C ASN A 206 -4.16 20.13 -2.48
N ASP A 207 -3.61 19.35 -1.55
CA ASP A 207 -2.61 19.80 -0.57
C ASP A 207 -1.17 19.36 -0.88
N GLY A 208 -0.95 18.66 -2.00
CA GLY A 208 0.34 18.12 -2.43
C GLY A 208 0.67 16.77 -1.79
N ALA A 209 -0.29 16.12 -1.13
CA ALA A 209 -0.11 14.81 -0.50
C ALA A 209 -1.18 13.80 -0.95
N SER A 210 -0.73 12.56 -1.17
CA SER A 210 -1.57 11.53 -1.77
C SER A 210 -2.50 10.95 -0.70
N ASP A 211 -3.78 11.26 -0.84
CA ASP A 211 -4.88 10.74 -0.02
C ASP A 211 -5.15 9.26 -0.30
N ARG A 212 -4.93 8.81 -1.54
CA ARG A 212 -5.21 7.43 -1.95
C ARG A 212 -4.16 6.88 -2.88
N VAL A 213 -3.97 5.57 -2.76
CA VAL A 213 -3.02 4.85 -3.61
C VAL A 213 -3.57 3.52 -4.05
N ALA A 214 -3.50 3.25 -5.36
CA ALA A 214 -4.06 2.05 -5.96
C ALA A 214 -3.05 1.35 -6.87
N ARG A 215 -2.87 0.05 -6.68
CA ARG A 215 -1.91 -0.77 -7.42
C ARG A 215 -2.53 -2.05 -7.93
N PHE A 216 -2.49 -2.22 -9.25
CA PHE A 216 -3.13 -3.31 -9.96
C PHE A 216 -2.07 -4.31 -10.39
N SER A 217 -2.19 -5.54 -9.91
CA SER A 217 -1.29 -6.64 -10.24
C SER A 217 -1.77 -7.33 -11.52
N ALA A 218 -1.11 -7.07 -12.63
CA ALA A 218 -1.36 -7.67 -13.94
C ALA A 218 -0.52 -8.93 -14.16
N ALA A 219 -1.17 -10.05 -14.43
CA ALA A 219 -0.51 -11.34 -14.70
C ALA A 219 -1.33 -12.20 -15.67
N PRO A 220 -0.73 -13.23 -16.29
CA PRO A 220 -1.49 -14.20 -17.07
C PRO A 220 -2.62 -14.80 -16.22
N ILE A 221 -3.85 -14.82 -16.74
CA ILE A 221 -5.00 -15.42 -16.03
C ILE A 221 -4.74 -16.90 -15.68
N SER A 222 -3.89 -17.57 -16.46
CA SER A 222 -3.51 -18.96 -16.26
C SER A 222 -2.36 -19.19 -15.27
N PHE A 223 -1.89 -18.17 -14.54
CA PHE A 223 -0.81 -18.36 -13.58
C PHE A 223 -1.25 -19.27 -12.41
N SER A 224 -0.29 -19.94 -11.78
CA SER A 224 -0.57 -20.83 -10.64
C SER A 224 -0.45 -20.06 -9.34
N GLU A 225 -1.58 -19.81 -8.67
CA GLU A 225 -1.62 -19.18 -7.35
C GLU A 225 -0.92 -20.01 -6.27
N THR A 226 -0.73 -21.32 -6.50
CA THR A 226 -0.08 -22.21 -5.54
C THR A 226 1.43 -22.34 -5.78
N ASP A 227 1.85 -22.45 -7.04
CA ASP A 227 3.26 -22.65 -7.38
C ASP A 227 4.02 -21.31 -7.53
N ASP A 228 3.28 -20.25 -7.84
CA ASP A 228 3.82 -18.90 -8.08
C ASP A 228 2.83 -17.84 -7.57
N PRO A 229 2.57 -17.82 -6.24
CA PRO A 229 1.57 -16.92 -5.65
C PRO A 229 1.87 -15.43 -5.87
N ASP A 230 3.10 -15.08 -6.24
CA ASP A 230 3.58 -13.70 -6.35
C ASP A 230 4.10 -13.37 -7.76
N TYR A 231 3.45 -13.93 -8.78
CA TYR A 231 3.87 -13.80 -10.18
C TYR A 231 4.13 -12.35 -10.59
N ALA A 232 3.22 -11.43 -10.26
CA ALA A 232 3.29 -10.03 -10.68
C ALA A 232 4.55 -9.34 -10.13
N ASN A 233 4.97 -9.67 -8.92
CA ASN A 233 6.14 -9.07 -8.26
C ASN A 233 7.46 -9.81 -8.57
N SER A 234 7.44 -10.84 -9.43
CA SER A 234 8.60 -11.68 -9.71
C SER A 234 9.48 -11.10 -10.82
N GLN A 235 10.65 -10.57 -10.45
CA GLN A 235 11.63 -10.05 -11.41
C GLN A 235 12.02 -11.05 -12.49
N LYS A 236 12.15 -12.33 -12.12
CA LYS A 236 12.42 -13.42 -13.07
C LYS A 236 11.36 -13.54 -14.15
N ARG A 237 10.08 -13.26 -13.84
CA ARG A 237 8.96 -13.36 -14.80
C ARG A 237 9.00 -12.22 -15.79
N TYR A 238 9.02 -10.98 -15.31
CA TYR A 238 8.97 -9.82 -16.21
C TYR A 238 10.31 -9.51 -16.90
N GLN A 239 11.45 -9.97 -16.40
CA GLN A 239 12.72 -9.95 -17.15
C GLN A 239 12.93 -11.18 -18.06
N GLY A 240 12.20 -12.26 -17.83
CA GLY A 240 12.29 -13.48 -18.64
C GLY A 240 11.87 -13.28 -20.10
N PRO A 241 12.04 -14.31 -20.95
CA PRO A 241 11.59 -14.24 -22.33
C PRO A 241 10.07 -14.10 -22.44
N TYR A 242 9.60 -13.77 -23.64
CA TYR A 242 8.17 -13.77 -23.94
C TYR A 242 7.61 -15.20 -23.96
N TYR A 243 6.45 -15.38 -23.32
CA TYR A 243 5.67 -16.61 -23.33
C TYR A 243 4.25 -16.35 -23.85
N LYS A 244 3.62 -17.36 -24.44
CA LYS A 244 2.31 -17.21 -25.10
C LYS A 244 1.19 -16.89 -24.11
N GLU A 245 1.32 -17.33 -22.87
CA GLU A 245 0.38 -17.09 -21.78
C GLU A 245 0.18 -15.58 -21.52
N LEU A 246 1.17 -14.76 -21.86
CA LEU A 246 1.08 -13.29 -21.79
C LEU A 246 0.09 -12.69 -22.80
N GLU A 247 -0.45 -13.46 -23.74
CA GLU A 247 -1.52 -12.98 -24.62
C GLU A 247 -2.87 -12.84 -23.90
N ASN A 248 -2.99 -13.43 -22.71
CA ASN A 248 -4.22 -13.42 -21.91
C ASN A 248 -3.94 -12.95 -20.47
N ILE A 249 -3.71 -11.64 -20.34
CA ILE A 249 -3.48 -10.98 -19.05
C ILE A 249 -4.80 -10.59 -18.40
N GLY A 250 -4.84 -10.73 -17.08
CA GLY A 250 -5.88 -10.18 -16.23
C GLY A 250 -5.31 -9.31 -15.13
N VAL A 251 -6.16 -8.49 -14.53
CA VAL A 251 -5.94 -7.96 -13.19
C VAL A 251 -6.24 -9.11 -12.24
N MET A 252 -5.24 -9.51 -11.46
CA MET A 252 -5.31 -10.64 -10.53
C MET A 252 -5.48 -10.17 -9.09
N ASN A 253 -5.05 -8.94 -8.82
CA ASN A 253 -5.15 -8.32 -7.52
C ASN A 253 -5.19 -6.79 -7.65
N ILE A 254 -5.97 -6.13 -6.80
CA ILE A 254 -5.90 -4.68 -6.59
C ILE A 254 -5.60 -4.43 -5.12
N ARG A 255 -4.54 -3.67 -4.85
CA ARG A 255 -4.23 -3.10 -3.55
C ARG A 255 -4.70 -1.65 -3.56
N TYR A 256 -5.49 -1.24 -2.58
CA TYR A 256 -6.10 0.09 -2.56
C TYR A 256 -6.09 0.67 -1.14
N SER A 257 -5.26 1.68 -0.90
CA SER A 257 -5.03 2.26 0.44
C SER A 257 -5.50 3.72 0.52
N PHE A 258 -5.75 4.15 1.75
CA PHE A 258 -6.39 5.42 2.09
C PHE A 258 -5.68 6.08 3.25
N ASP A 259 -5.45 7.38 3.14
CA ASP A 259 -5.35 8.30 4.26
C ASP A 259 -6.79 8.64 4.69
N ILE A 260 -7.18 8.22 5.89
CA ILE A 260 -8.54 8.44 6.40
C ILE A 260 -8.56 9.50 7.51
N ASP A 261 -7.41 9.82 8.10
CA ASP A 261 -7.28 10.84 9.15
C ASP A 261 -6.78 12.19 8.63
N ASN A 262 -6.49 12.27 7.33
CA ASN A 262 -6.03 13.46 6.62
C ASN A 262 -4.73 14.01 7.23
N LEU A 263 -3.85 13.11 7.65
CA LEU A 263 -2.54 13.46 8.20
C LEU A 263 -1.43 13.37 7.16
N ALA A 264 -1.67 12.88 5.94
CA ALA A 264 -0.66 12.92 4.89
C ALA A 264 -0.21 14.38 4.65
N SER A 265 1.10 14.62 4.73
CA SER A 265 1.71 15.94 4.50
C SER A 265 3.23 15.79 4.32
N ASP A 266 3.96 16.88 4.07
CA ASP A 266 5.43 16.89 4.13
C ASP A 266 5.96 16.37 5.49
N GLU A 267 5.30 16.75 6.60
CA GLU A 267 5.61 16.28 7.95
C GLU A 267 5.20 14.85 8.21
N HIS A 268 4.38 14.23 7.37
CA HIS A 268 3.85 12.87 7.50
C HIS A 268 3.59 12.25 6.10
N PRO A 269 4.60 12.05 5.24
CA PRO A 269 4.36 11.72 3.84
C PRO A 269 3.76 10.33 3.72
N LEU A 270 2.75 10.16 2.87
CA LEU A 270 2.18 8.85 2.56
C LEU A 270 1.59 8.17 3.82
N HIS A 271 0.85 8.95 4.62
CA HIS A 271 0.17 8.52 5.85
C HIS A 271 -1.09 7.69 5.55
N TYR A 272 -0.91 6.44 5.10
CA TYR A 272 -2.05 5.56 4.84
C TYR A 272 -2.38 4.68 6.07
N GLU A 273 -3.61 4.71 6.57
CA GLU A 273 -4.04 3.94 7.76
C GLU A 273 -4.56 2.57 7.35
N MET A 274 -5.28 2.53 6.23
CA MET A 274 -6.02 1.35 5.84
C MET A 274 -5.84 1.00 4.37
N GLY A 275 -6.11 -0.25 4.03
CA GLY A 275 -6.14 -0.69 2.64
C GLY A 275 -6.91 -1.97 2.40
N PHE A 276 -7.39 -2.13 1.18
CA PHE A 276 -8.01 -3.35 0.68
C PHE A 276 -7.04 -4.13 -0.19
N ASN A 277 -7.09 -5.45 -0.05
CA ASN A 277 -6.45 -6.40 -0.95
C ASN A 277 -7.54 -7.21 -1.65
N LEU A 278 -7.76 -6.92 -2.92
CA LEU A 278 -8.89 -7.42 -3.70
C LEU A 278 -8.39 -8.49 -4.66
N ILE A 279 -8.97 -9.69 -4.63
CA ILE A 279 -8.51 -10.82 -5.43
C ILE A 279 -9.60 -11.23 -6.40
N ALA A 280 -9.26 -11.35 -7.69
CA ALA A 280 -10.10 -11.98 -8.71
C ALA A 280 -9.25 -12.30 -9.95
N ALA A 281 -9.86 -12.80 -11.02
CA ALA A 281 -9.20 -13.07 -12.30
C ALA A 281 -9.92 -12.33 -13.44
N VAL A 282 -9.83 -11.00 -13.48
CA VAL A 282 -10.58 -10.17 -14.43
C VAL A 282 -9.72 -9.89 -15.66
N PRO A 283 -10.17 -10.19 -16.90
CA PRO A 283 -9.43 -9.84 -18.11
C PRO A 283 -9.06 -8.36 -18.15
N TYR A 284 -7.82 -8.07 -18.57
CA TYR A 284 -7.32 -6.70 -18.68
C TYR A 284 -7.94 -6.01 -19.89
N GLN A 285 -9.17 -5.53 -19.73
CA GLN A 285 -10.00 -4.93 -20.76
C GLN A 285 -10.74 -3.73 -20.19
N TYR A 286 -10.09 -2.57 -20.25
CA TYR A 286 -10.62 -1.31 -19.72
C TYR A 286 -10.78 -0.29 -20.84
N GLU A 287 -11.78 0.58 -20.70
CA GLU A 287 -11.97 1.71 -21.62
C GLU A 287 -10.78 2.67 -21.53
N GLY A 288 -10.27 3.11 -22.68
CA GLY A 288 -9.13 4.03 -22.74
C GLY A 288 -7.78 3.39 -22.40
N MET A 289 -7.69 2.06 -22.27
CA MET A 289 -6.45 1.44 -21.79
C MET A 289 -5.26 1.50 -22.75
N GLU A 290 -5.49 1.81 -24.03
CA GLU A 290 -4.43 2.02 -25.00
C GLU A 290 -3.95 3.46 -24.90
N HIS A 291 -2.75 3.66 -24.35
CA HIS A 291 -2.12 4.97 -24.25
C HIS A 291 -1.14 5.17 -25.41
N ILE A 292 -1.41 6.13 -26.28
CA ILE A 292 -0.63 6.40 -27.49
C ILE A 292 0.13 7.70 -27.28
N GLN A 293 1.46 7.62 -27.27
CA GLN A 293 2.33 8.78 -27.16
C GLN A 293 3.12 8.94 -28.48
N PRO A 294 2.79 9.92 -29.34
CA PRO A 294 3.44 10.11 -30.64
C PRO A 294 4.95 10.37 -30.57
N LEU A 295 5.44 10.98 -29.49
CA LEU A 295 6.86 11.27 -29.29
C LEU A 295 7.64 10.05 -28.76
N ARG A 296 6.95 9.01 -28.27
CA ARG A 296 7.59 7.78 -27.80
C ARG A 296 8.25 7.03 -28.96
N ARG A 297 9.42 6.44 -28.69
CA ARG A 297 10.06 5.46 -29.59
C ARG A 297 9.15 4.24 -29.79
N ALA A 298 9.14 3.64 -30.98
CA ALA A 298 8.29 2.46 -31.23
C ALA A 298 8.60 1.27 -30.28
N PRO A 299 7.60 0.48 -29.83
CA PRO A 299 6.16 0.66 -30.07
C PRO A 299 5.56 1.83 -29.28
N LYS A 300 4.75 2.66 -29.96
CA LYS A 300 4.21 3.92 -29.40
C LYS A 300 3.00 3.73 -28.48
N THR A 301 2.31 2.59 -28.59
CA THR A 301 1.10 2.30 -27.81
C THR A 301 1.44 1.40 -26.63
N THR A 302 1.28 1.93 -25.43
CA THR A 302 1.34 1.19 -24.16
C THR A 302 -0.06 0.82 -23.69
N ILE A 303 -0.14 -0.07 -22.70
CA ILE A 303 -1.40 -0.57 -22.16
C ILE A 303 -1.41 -0.31 -20.65
N CYS A 304 -2.35 0.50 -20.16
CA CYS A 304 -2.56 0.76 -18.73
C CYS A 304 -4.01 1.19 -18.46
N VAL A 305 -4.55 0.98 -17.27
CA VAL A 305 -5.81 1.64 -16.88
C VAL A 305 -5.51 3.14 -16.72
N PRO A 306 -6.28 4.05 -17.35
CA PRO A 306 -6.06 5.48 -17.19
C PRO A 306 -6.20 5.91 -15.72
N HIS A 307 -5.34 6.82 -15.23
CA HIS A 307 -5.35 7.32 -13.85
C HIS A 307 -6.76 7.75 -13.41
N SER A 308 -7.44 8.56 -14.23
CA SER A 308 -8.83 9.00 -14.03
C SER A 308 -9.89 7.90 -13.86
N LYS A 309 -9.56 6.63 -14.15
CA LYS A 309 -10.44 5.46 -14.03
C LYS A 309 -10.05 4.50 -12.91
N VAL A 310 -8.86 4.63 -12.34
CA VAL A 310 -8.32 3.66 -11.38
C VAL A 310 -9.19 3.57 -10.12
N ILE A 311 -9.60 4.70 -9.54
CA ILE A 311 -10.50 4.71 -8.37
C ILE A 311 -11.82 4.01 -8.70
N GLU A 312 -12.47 4.38 -9.81
CA GLU A 312 -13.73 3.77 -10.25
C GLU A 312 -13.60 2.24 -10.39
N VAL A 313 -12.50 1.77 -10.97
CA VAL A 313 -12.23 0.34 -11.13
C VAL A 313 -11.98 -0.34 -9.79
N ALA A 314 -11.18 0.24 -8.89
CA ALA A 314 -10.88 -0.35 -7.58
C ALA A 314 -12.15 -0.51 -6.71
N GLU A 315 -12.99 0.51 -6.70
CA GLU A 315 -14.27 0.56 -5.96
C GLU A 315 -15.28 -0.48 -6.46
N SER A 316 -15.30 -0.73 -7.77
CA SER A 316 -16.27 -1.62 -8.42
C SER A 316 -15.71 -2.99 -8.80
N TYR A 317 -14.44 -3.26 -8.50
CA TYR A 317 -13.75 -4.50 -8.90
C TYR A 317 -14.51 -5.74 -8.39
N PRO A 318 -14.81 -6.75 -9.22
CA PRO A 318 -15.56 -7.93 -8.78
C PRO A 318 -14.64 -8.91 -8.05
N ALA A 319 -14.23 -8.55 -6.83
CA ALA A 319 -13.33 -9.36 -6.01
C ALA A 319 -14.02 -10.66 -5.59
N ASP A 320 -13.39 -11.80 -5.81
CA ASP A 320 -13.78 -13.11 -5.27
C ASP A 320 -13.47 -13.21 -3.78
N GLN A 321 -12.41 -12.53 -3.33
CA GLN A 321 -12.00 -12.43 -1.93
C GLN A 321 -11.52 -11.02 -1.62
N THR A 322 -11.76 -10.56 -0.39
CA THR A 322 -11.30 -9.24 0.09
C THR A 322 -10.56 -9.40 1.41
N GLY A 323 -9.33 -8.91 1.44
CA GLY A 323 -8.59 -8.64 2.66
C GLY A 323 -8.73 -7.16 2.98
N PHE A 324 -8.96 -6.83 4.24
CA PHE A 324 -8.92 -5.46 4.74
C PHE A 324 -7.84 -5.36 5.80
N THR A 325 -7.00 -4.33 5.69
CA THR A 325 -5.89 -4.08 6.60
C THR A 325 -6.05 -2.70 7.21
N TRP A 326 -5.79 -2.59 8.51
CA TRP A 326 -5.62 -1.32 9.23
C TRP A 326 -4.30 -1.36 10.00
N ARG A 327 -3.43 -0.37 9.79
CA ARG A 327 -2.18 -0.20 10.53
C ARG A 327 -2.48 0.51 11.85
N GLU A 328 -2.50 -0.23 12.96
CA GLU A 328 -2.84 0.35 14.27
C GLU A 328 -1.63 0.98 14.96
N PHE A 329 -0.41 0.47 14.71
CA PHE A 329 0.85 1.02 15.22
C PHE A 329 2.04 0.54 14.40
N GLU A 330 3.24 1.07 14.64
CA GLU A 330 4.49 0.55 14.06
C GLU A 330 4.94 -0.79 14.68
N ASP A 331 5.86 -1.48 14.00
CA ASP A 331 6.63 -2.61 14.53
C ASP A 331 8.07 -2.15 14.74
N ALA A 332 8.49 -2.00 16.01
CA ALA A 332 9.81 -1.47 16.34
C ALA A 332 10.98 -2.37 15.89
N ALA A 333 10.70 -3.64 15.55
CA ALA A 333 11.69 -4.57 15.01
C ALA A 333 11.86 -4.45 13.48
N MET A 334 11.04 -3.64 12.81
CA MET A 334 11.05 -3.45 11.36
C MET A 334 11.45 -2.03 10.97
N LYS A 335 11.94 -1.92 9.72
CA LYS A 335 12.25 -0.68 9.02
C LYS A 335 11.85 -0.86 7.55
N ILE A 336 10.62 -0.49 7.24
CA ILE A 336 9.98 -0.61 5.93
C ILE A 336 9.66 0.76 5.29
N GLY A 337 9.73 1.85 6.04
CA GLY A 337 9.46 3.20 5.59
C GLY A 337 10.68 3.99 5.15
N TYR A 338 10.51 5.31 5.05
CA TYR A 338 11.53 6.20 4.52
C TYR A 338 12.76 6.26 5.43
N HIS A 339 13.93 5.96 4.88
CA HIS A 339 15.15 5.80 5.67
C HIS A 339 15.64 7.10 6.33
N GLU A 340 15.28 8.26 5.79
CA GLU A 340 15.61 9.56 6.40
C GLU A 340 14.70 9.90 7.58
N ARG A 341 13.53 9.23 7.69
CA ARG A 341 12.59 9.34 8.80
C ARG A 341 12.31 7.97 9.42
N PRO A 342 13.32 7.32 10.02
CA PRO A 342 13.22 5.96 10.54
C PRO A 342 12.23 5.80 11.71
N GLU A 343 11.79 6.90 12.31
CA GLU A 343 10.71 6.99 13.29
C GLU A 343 9.31 6.94 12.65
N TYR A 344 9.21 7.24 11.36
CA TYR A 344 7.98 7.26 10.59
C TYR A 344 7.98 6.07 9.61
N ASP A 345 7.77 4.87 10.19
CA ASP A 345 7.89 3.60 9.48
C ASP A 345 6.61 3.27 8.67
N ARG A 346 6.35 4.06 7.62
CA ARG A 346 5.24 3.89 6.67
C ARG A 346 5.74 3.73 5.25
N ARG A 347 5.03 2.94 4.44
CA ARG A 347 5.43 2.61 3.05
C ARG A 347 4.71 3.51 2.05
N TRP A 348 5.46 3.92 1.03
CA TRP A 348 4.91 4.62 -0.13
C TRP A 348 3.88 3.79 -0.91
N GLU A 349 3.94 2.46 -0.84
CA GLU A 349 2.97 1.58 -1.50
C GLU A 349 1.61 1.43 -0.78
N GLY A 350 1.43 2.09 0.36
CA GLY A 350 0.23 1.94 1.19
C GLY A 350 0.29 0.75 2.15
N VAL A 351 -0.88 0.29 2.60
CA VAL A 351 -1.02 -0.70 3.67
C VAL A 351 -1.25 -2.10 3.11
N PHE A 352 -0.36 -3.03 3.40
CA PHE A 352 -0.30 -4.34 2.74
C PHE A 352 -1.05 -5.44 3.48
N TRP A 353 -1.59 -6.40 2.71
CA TRP A 353 -1.96 -7.71 3.23
C TRP A 353 -0.71 -8.54 3.60
N THR A 354 -0.87 -9.71 4.21
CA THR A 354 0.25 -10.62 4.55
C THR A 354 0.03 -12.02 3.97
N TRP A 355 1.09 -12.79 3.83
CA TRP A 355 1.04 -14.18 3.36
C TRP A 355 0.72 -15.19 4.47
N HIS A 356 0.64 -14.71 5.71
CA HIS A 356 0.35 -15.52 6.87
C HIS A 356 -1.15 -15.68 7.11
N ARG A 357 -1.57 -16.84 7.63
CA ARG A 357 -2.96 -17.22 7.96
C ARG A 357 -3.90 -17.36 6.75
N ARG A 358 -3.95 -16.36 5.86
CA ARG A 358 -4.71 -16.35 4.61
C ARG A 358 -3.82 -15.86 3.47
N ILE A 359 -3.44 -16.78 2.60
CA ILE A 359 -2.64 -16.48 1.40
C ILE A 359 -3.55 -15.79 0.38
N MET A 360 -3.18 -14.58 -0.02
CA MET A 360 -3.80 -13.84 -1.12
C MET A 360 -2.72 -13.45 -2.11
N GLN A 361 -2.83 -13.93 -3.34
CA GLN A 361 -1.83 -13.81 -4.40
C GLN A 361 -1.46 -12.35 -4.74
N ASN A 362 -0.25 -12.17 -5.27
CA ASN A 362 0.34 -10.91 -5.72
C ASN A 362 0.35 -9.78 -4.67
N THR A 363 0.31 -10.12 -3.37
CA THR A 363 0.35 -9.16 -2.27
C THR A 363 1.71 -8.42 -2.18
N GLY A 364 2.80 -9.04 -2.64
CA GLY A 364 4.17 -8.48 -2.55
C GLY A 364 4.72 -8.44 -1.12
N GLY A 365 5.76 -7.63 -0.89
CA GLY A 365 6.39 -7.41 0.42
C GLY A 365 7.39 -6.23 0.40
N PRO A 366 8.10 -5.95 1.52
CA PRO A 366 7.98 -6.52 2.86
C PRO A 366 6.70 -6.13 3.62
N VAL A 367 6.17 -7.00 4.48
CA VAL A 367 4.88 -6.77 5.18
C VAL A 367 5.09 -6.70 6.68
N GLN A 368 4.39 -5.78 7.37
CA GLN A 368 4.40 -5.66 8.83
C GLN A 368 3.36 -6.60 9.42
N ASP A 369 3.77 -7.63 10.18
CA ASP A 369 2.81 -8.58 10.77
C ASP A 369 2.17 -8.07 12.06
N TRP A 370 2.95 -7.39 12.92
CA TRP A 370 2.54 -6.94 14.26
C TRP A 370 1.86 -5.58 14.25
N ASN A 371 0.90 -5.36 15.15
CA ASN A 371 0.12 -4.13 15.30
C ASN A 371 -0.60 -3.69 14.02
N VAL A 372 -0.94 -4.67 13.19
CA VAL A 372 -1.72 -4.50 11.97
C VAL A 372 -2.94 -5.38 12.08
N ARG A 373 -4.12 -4.76 12.04
CA ARG A 373 -5.40 -5.47 12.02
C ARG A 373 -5.69 -5.96 10.60
N ARG A 374 -6.15 -7.19 10.50
CA ARG A 374 -6.49 -7.86 9.24
C ARG A 374 -7.83 -8.53 9.32
N GLU A 375 -8.62 -8.40 8.29
CA GLU A 375 -9.97 -8.93 8.22
C GLU A 375 -10.20 -9.57 6.86
N PHE A 376 -10.81 -10.74 6.85
CA PHE A 376 -10.94 -11.56 5.66
C PHE A 376 -12.39 -11.88 5.34
N MET A 377 -12.79 -11.50 4.13
CA MET A 377 -14.05 -11.88 3.51
C MET A 377 -13.75 -12.86 2.36
N ASP A 378 -14.29 -14.08 2.47
CA ASP A 378 -14.15 -15.13 1.47
C ASP A 378 -15.27 -15.12 0.41
N ALA A 379 -16.25 -14.22 0.58
CA ALA A 379 -17.37 -14.05 -0.32
C ALA A 379 -17.09 -13.03 -1.42
N PRO A 380 -17.57 -13.27 -2.66
CA PRO A 380 -17.42 -12.31 -3.74
C PRO A 380 -18.15 -10.99 -3.48
N ALA A 381 -17.50 -9.86 -3.79
CA ALA A 381 -18.07 -8.52 -3.69
C ALA A 381 -17.53 -7.55 -4.73
N ASN A 382 -18.42 -6.75 -5.29
CA ASN A 382 -18.10 -5.65 -6.21
C ASN A 382 -18.22 -4.27 -5.54
N LYS A 383 -18.11 -4.24 -4.21
CA LYS A 383 -18.16 -3.03 -3.39
C LYS A 383 -17.18 -3.14 -2.23
N ARG A 384 -16.72 -1.99 -1.74
CA ARG A 384 -15.96 -1.87 -0.49
C ARG A 384 -16.87 -1.25 0.54
N GLU A 385 -17.33 -2.08 1.47
CA GLU A 385 -18.28 -1.66 2.49
C GLU A 385 -17.63 -1.84 3.86
N VAL A 386 -17.65 -0.79 4.67
CA VAL A 386 -17.15 -0.80 6.04
C VAL A 386 -18.22 -0.32 7.01
N TYR A 387 -18.06 -0.72 8.28
CA TYR A 387 -18.93 -0.31 9.37
C TYR A 387 -18.12 0.02 10.63
N TYR A 388 -18.63 0.92 11.46
CA TYR A 388 -18.12 1.14 12.80
C TYR A 388 -18.81 0.22 13.80
N SER A 389 -18.02 -0.45 14.64
CA SER A 389 -18.47 -1.27 15.76
C SER A 389 -18.33 -0.50 17.08
N PRO A 390 -19.41 -0.27 17.85
CA PRO A 390 -19.28 0.31 19.19
C PRO A 390 -18.65 -0.66 20.20
N VAL A 391 -18.57 -1.96 19.89
CA VAL A 391 -18.10 -3.00 20.81
C VAL A 391 -16.59 -2.95 21.02
N ASP A 392 -15.83 -2.57 20.01
CA ASP A 392 -14.37 -2.40 20.09
C ASP A 392 -13.90 -1.06 19.49
N ARG A 393 -14.86 -0.20 19.13
CA ARG A 393 -14.68 1.18 18.68
C ARG A 393 -13.80 1.30 17.45
N ARG A 394 -13.91 0.33 16.53
CA ARG A 394 -13.12 0.24 15.29
C ARG A 394 -13.99 0.21 14.04
N ILE A 395 -13.35 0.54 12.91
CA ILE A 395 -13.91 0.41 11.55
C ILE A 395 -13.56 -0.97 11.00
N HIS A 396 -14.56 -1.76 10.61
CA HIS A 396 -14.39 -3.12 10.11
C HIS A 396 -14.91 -3.27 8.68
N LEU A 397 -14.36 -4.26 7.97
CA LEU A 397 -14.87 -4.75 6.69
C LEU A 397 -16.20 -5.46 6.90
N LYS A 398 -17.25 -4.96 6.25
CA LYS A 398 -18.56 -5.62 6.25
C LYS A 398 -18.49 -6.93 5.48
N GLY A 399 -19.05 -8.00 6.07
CA GLY A 399 -19.01 -9.34 5.49
C GLY A 399 -17.72 -10.12 5.80
N ALA A 400 -16.79 -9.55 6.57
CA ALA A 400 -15.63 -10.29 7.05
C ALA A 400 -16.07 -11.44 7.97
N THR A 401 -15.52 -12.63 7.74
CA THR A 401 -15.86 -13.83 8.53
C THR A 401 -14.95 -13.97 9.74
N GLU A 402 -13.72 -13.47 9.62
CA GLU A 402 -12.74 -13.43 10.70
C GLU A 402 -11.85 -12.19 10.59
N GLY A 403 -11.35 -11.75 11.73
CA GLY A 403 -10.35 -10.70 11.85
C GLY A 403 -9.31 -11.03 12.93
N TRP A 404 -8.13 -10.43 12.83
CA TRP A 404 -7.10 -10.58 13.85
C TRP A 404 -6.15 -9.38 13.94
N ILE A 405 -5.57 -9.20 15.12
CA ILE A 405 -4.45 -8.29 15.40
C ILE A 405 -3.42 -9.08 16.18
N GLN A 406 -2.22 -9.23 15.63
CA GLN A 406 -1.08 -9.72 16.41
C GLN A 406 -0.47 -8.55 17.15
N VAL A 407 -0.38 -8.63 18.48
CA VAL A 407 0.06 -7.51 19.34
C VAL A 407 1.45 -7.80 19.86
N GLY A 408 2.39 -6.89 19.63
CA GLY A 408 3.77 -7.08 20.03
C GLY A 408 4.71 -6.09 19.36
N HIS A 409 5.98 -6.25 19.66
CA HIS A 409 7.09 -5.47 19.12
C HIS A 409 6.95 -3.95 19.28
N LEU A 410 6.33 -3.50 20.37
CA LEU A 410 6.12 -2.07 20.63
C LEU A 410 7.41 -1.36 21.09
N PHE A 411 8.29 -2.08 21.80
CA PHE A 411 9.53 -1.57 22.40
C PHE A 411 10.72 -2.54 22.20
N GLY A 412 10.62 -3.47 21.25
CA GLY A 412 11.60 -4.52 21.01
C GLY A 412 11.03 -5.65 20.15
N GLU A 413 11.49 -6.89 20.35
CA GLU A 413 11.00 -8.08 19.64
C GLU A 413 9.99 -8.91 20.47
N GLU A 414 9.43 -8.33 21.52
CA GLU A 414 8.55 -9.05 22.46
C GLU A 414 7.12 -9.18 21.92
N LYS A 415 6.55 -10.38 22.04
CA LYS A 415 5.18 -10.70 21.63
C LYS A 415 4.27 -10.59 22.84
N LEU A 416 3.15 -9.87 22.72
CA LEU A 416 2.24 -9.62 23.83
C LEU A 416 0.97 -10.48 23.74
N GLY A 417 0.44 -10.72 22.54
CA GLY A 417 -0.74 -11.56 22.37
C GLY A 417 -1.40 -11.40 21.02
N GLU A 418 -2.69 -11.74 20.98
CA GLU A 418 -3.50 -11.64 19.76
C GLU A 418 -4.95 -11.29 20.11
N ILE A 419 -5.57 -10.42 19.32
CA ILE A 419 -7.01 -10.18 19.34
C ILE A 419 -7.60 -10.87 18.12
N ARG A 420 -8.65 -11.68 18.29
CA ARG A 420 -9.39 -12.33 17.20
C ARG A 420 -10.84 -11.88 17.19
N MET A 421 -11.37 -11.67 15.99
CA MET A 421 -12.75 -11.26 15.75
C MET A 421 -13.43 -12.29 14.85
N PHE A 422 -14.71 -12.57 15.10
CA PHE A 422 -15.49 -13.53 14.33
C PHE A 422 -16.91 -13.05 14.12
N ASP A 423 -17.45 -13.28 12.92
CA ASP A 423 -18.87 -13.23 12.63
C ASP A 423 -19.42 -14.66 12.80
N THR A 424 -19.98 -14.96 13.98
CA THR A 424 -20.43 -16.33 14.30
C THR A 424 -21.83 -16.65 13.78
N ASN A 425 -22.57 -15.65 13.28
CA ASN A 425 -23.95 -15.79 12.86
C ASN A 425 -24.15 -15.55 11.34
N ALA A 426 -23.11 -15.09 10.64
CA ALA A 426 -23.05 -14.77 9.22
C ALA A 426 -23.99 -13.62 8.79
N ASP A 427 -24.19 -12.61 9.63
CA ASP A 427 -24.95 -11.39 9.32
C ASP A 427 -24.09 -10.27 8.69
N GLY A 428 -22.78 -10.49 8.62
CA GLY A 428 -21.80 -9.58 8.04
C GLY A 428 -21.15 -8.64 9.05
N TYR A 429 -21.40 -8.83 10.35
CA TYR A 429 -20.79 -8.07 11.44
C TYR A 429 -20.11 -9.02 12.43
N PHE A 430 -18.94 -8.65 12.93
CA PHE A 430 -18.32 -9.37 14.04
C PHE A 430 -19.22 -9.31 15.28
N ASP A 431 -19.41 -10.47 15.92
CA ASP A 431 -20.21 -10.62 17.12
C ASP A 431 -19.46 -11.32 18.26
N ARG A 432 -18.17 -11.66 18.03
CA ARG A 432 -17.30 -12.31 19.01
C ARG A 432 -15.87 -11.79 18.92
N TRP A 433 -15.31 -11.45 20.08
CA TRP A 433 -13.91 -11.07 20.24
C TRP A 433 -13.22 -11.99 21.23
N GLU A 434 -12.01 -12.43 20.91
CA GLU A 434 -11.16 -13.24 21.79
C GLU A 434 -9.81 -12.54 21.97
N TYR A 435 -9.45 -12.26 23.23
CA TYR A 435 -8.16 -11.68 23.61
C TYR A 435 -7.30 -12.82 24.14
N ILE A 436 -6.24 -13.11 23.41
CA ILE A 436 -5.38 -14.28 23.60
C ILE A 436 -4.07 -13.82 24.20
N ASP A 437 -3.74 -14.43 25.33
CA ASP A 437 -2.46 -14.23 26.01
C ASP A 437 -1.35 -15.03 25.30
N GLN A 438 -0.19 -14.39 25.13
CA GLN A 438 0.94 -14.99 24.44
C GLN A 438 1.56 -16.16 25.21
N GLU A 439 1.60 -16.11 26.55
CA GLU A 439 2.25 -17.14 27.36
C GLU A 439 1.46 -18.46 27.35
N THR A 440 0.15 -18.36 27.51
CA THR A 440 -0.75 -19.51 27.62
C THR A 440 -1.32 -19.97 26.29
N GLY A 441 -1.40 -19.07 25.30
CA GLY A 441 -2.08 -19.29 24.03
C GLY A 441 -3.60 -19.48 24.17
N ALA A 442 -4.16 -19.18 25.34
CA ALA A 442 -5.58 -19.31 25.64
C ALA A 442 -6.27 -17.93 25.69
N PRO A 443 -7.57 -17.85 25.37
CA PRO A 443 -8.32 -16.62 25.58
C PRO A 443 -8.37 -16.24 27.06
N ILE A 444 -7.86 -15.07 27.40
CA ILE A 444 -8.01 -14.46 28.74
C ILE A 444 -9.32 -13.68 28.88
N ARG A 445 -9.88 -13.23 27.75
CA ARG A 445 -11.19 -12.61 27.65
C ARG A 445 -11.89 -13.05 26.37
N VAL A 446 -13.19 -13.29 26.47
CA VAL A 446 -14.06 -13.54 25.32
C VAL A 446 -15.28 -12.63 25.50
N ALA A 447 -15.54 -11.75 24.53
CA ALA A 447 -16.77 -10.99 24.45
C ALA A 447 -17.65 -11.59 23.35
N SER A 448 -18.96 -11.65 23.57
CA SER A 448 -19.92 -12.05 22.56
C SER A 448 -21.13 -11.12 22.62
N VAL A 449 -21.20 -10.21 21.66
CA VAL A 449 -22.19 -9.14 21.61
C VAL A 449 -22.97 -9.28 20.32
N ARG A 450 -24.25 -9.64 20.45
CA ARG A 450 -25.19 -9.68 19.33
C ARG A 450 -25.92 -8.36 19.23
N ASP A 451 -26.37 -8.03 18.02
CA ASP A 451 -27.20 -6.86 17.77
C ASP A 451 -26.53 -5.54 18.21
N ALA A 452 -25.21 -5.43 18.03
CA ALA A 452 -24.51 -4.18 18.26
C ALA A 452 -25.08 -3.06 17.38
N GLU A 453 -25.12 -1.83 17.91
CA GLU A 453 -25.60 -0.64 17.18
C GLU A 453 -24.54 -0.18 16.15
N ASN A 454 -24.21 -1.04 15.21
CA ASN A 454 -23.22 -0.81 14.17
C ASN A 454 -23.67 0.34 13.24
N ILE A 455 -22.70 1.14 12.79
CA ILE A 455 -22.94 2.24 11.86
C ILE A 455 -22.35 1.88 10.51
N ASP A 456 -23.20 1.68 9.50
CA ASP A 456 -22.76 1.43 8.13
C ASP A 456 -22.36 2.72 7.40
N PHE A 457 -21.20 2.69 6.75
CA PHE A 457 -20.74 3.76 5.86
C PHE A 457 -20.87 3.38 4.39
N GLY A 458 -20.95 2.07 4.08
CA GLY A 458 -20.91 1.62 2.70
C GLY A 458 -19.59 2.05 2.07
N ASN A 459 -19.68 2.76 0.93
CA ASN A 459 -18.55 3.33 0.19
C ASN A 459 -18.48 4.87 0.29
N ASP A 460 -19.06 5.46 1.33
CA ASP A 460 -19.02 6.91 1.59
C ASP A 460 -17.81 7.24 2.48
N TRP A 461 -16.65 7.42 1.85
CA TRP A 461 -15.37 7.65 2.51
C TRP A 461 -15.31 8.99 3.24
N ASP A 462 -15.91 10.04 2.70
CA ASP A 462 -15.93 11.36 3.33
C ASP A 462 -16.72 11.33 4.63
N LYS A 463 -17.88 10.65 4.61
CA LYS A 463 -18.68 10.44 5.82
C LYS A 463 -17.95 9.58 6.84
N LEU A 464 -17.25 8.53 6.40
CA LEU A 464 -16.43 7.69 7.25
C LEU A 464 -15.32 8.50 7.93
N ALA A 465 -14.48 9.18 7.15
CA ALA A 465 -13.36 10.00 7.64
C ALA A 465 -13.86 11.04 8.63
N LYS A 466 -14.92 11.77 8.28
CA LYS A 466 -15.50 12.77 9.17
C LYS A 466 -15.96 12.17 10.51
N PHE A 467 -16.76 11.11 10.47
CA PHE A 467 -17.25 10.46 11.70
C PHE A 467 -16.09 9.92 12.54
N TYR A 468 -15.11 9.30 11.89
CA TYR A 468 -13.97 8.70 12.57
C TYR A 468 -13.17 9.74 13.35
N ASN A 469 -12.78 10.83 12.67
CA ASN A 469 -11.92 11.85 13.24
C ASN A 469 -12.64 12.81 14.20
N GLU A 470 -13.90 13.16 13.92
CA GLU A 470 -14.64 14.14 14.73
C GLU A 470 -15.38 13.52 15.92
N GLU A 471 -15.78 12.23 15.83
CA GLU A 471 -16.64 11.59 16.83
C GLU A 471 -15.98 10.35 17.46
N ALA A 472 -15.71 9.31 16.67
CA ALA A 472 -15.33 8.01 17.19
C ALA A 472 -13.97 8.02 17.92
N LEU A 473 -12.96 8.61 17.29
CA LEU A 473 -11.59 8.58 17.78
C LEU A 473 -11.41 9.45 19.05
N PRO A 474 -11.87 10.72 19.11
CA PRO A 474 -11.81 11.51 20.34
C PRO A 474 -12.61 10.89 21.49
N GLU A 475 -13.79 10.32 21.21
CA GLU A 475 -14.59 9.66 22.25
C GLU A 475 -13.88 8.42 22.81
N SER A 476 -13.30 7.59 21.94
CA SER A 476 -12.59 6.38 22.36
C SER A 476 -11.37 6.70 23.21
N ILE A 477 -10.58 7.72 22.83
CA ILE A 477 -9.45 8.20 23.62
C ILE A 477 -9.92 8.66 25.00
N ARG A 478 -10.92 9.54 25.07
CA ARG A 478 -11.45 10.06 26.33
C ARG A 478 -11.93 8.95 27.26
N LEU A 479 -12.70 7.99 26.73
CA LEU A 479 -13.23 6.88 27.52
C LEU A 479 -12.14 5.94 28.02
N ASN A 480 -11.13 5.68 27.20
CA ASN A 480 -9.97 4.90 27.61
C ASN A 480 -9.22 5.59 28.74
N GLU A 481 -8.90 6.88 28.59
CA GLU A 481 -8.20 7.66 29.62
C GLU A 481 -8.99 7.70 30.94
N GLU A 482 -10.32 7.92 30.88
CA GLU A 482 -11.17 7.92 32.07
C GLU A 482 -11.20 6.56 32.79
N LEU A 483 -11.30 5.47 32.04
CA LEU A 483 -11.36 4.12 32.60
C LEU A 483 -10.00 3.66 33.12
N ILE A 484 -8.92 3.91 32.38
CA ILE A 484 -7.53 3.63 32.79
C ILE A 484 -7.26 4.33 34.12
N SER A 485 -7.55 5.63 34.21
CA SER A 485 -7.35 6.40 35.43
C SER A 485 -8.14 5.86 36.63
N GLU A 486 -9.32 5.28 36.39
CA GLU A 486 -10.10 4.65 37.46
C GLU A 486 -9.52 3.30 37.87
N LEU A 487 -9.13 2.46 36.91
CA LEU A 487 -8.49 1.16 37.18
C LEU A 487 -7.17 1.33 37.95
N GLU A 488 -6.36 2.33 37.61
CA GLU A 488 -5.10 2.65 38.30
C GLU A 488 -5.30 2.86 39.81
N LYS A 489 -6.36 3.57 40.21
CA LYS A 489 -6.67 3.80 41.64
C LYS A 489 -6.90 2.50 42.40
N HIS A 490 -7.57 1.55 41.76
CA HIS A 490 -7.87 0.24 42.36
C HIS A 490 -6.68 -0.74 42.29
N LEU A 491 -5.83 -0.63 41.27
CA LEU A 491 -4.64 -1.47 41.11
C LEU A 491 -3.48 -1.04 42.03
N GLY A 492 -3.27 0.26 42.22
CA GLY A 492 -2.17 0.78 43.01
C GLY A 492 -0.82 0.38 42.40
N ASN A 493 0.05 -0.28 43.17
CA ASN A 493 1.39 -0.65 42.71
C ASN A 493 1.40 -1.61 41.50
N GLU A 494 0.34 -2.40 41.29
CA GLU A 494 0.23 -3.30 40.13
C GLU A 494 0.12 -2.54 38.80
N ALA A 495 -0.37 -1.28 38.82
CA ALA A 495 -0.42 -0.44 37.63
C ALA A 495 0.96 0.10 37.21
N ALA A 496 1.88 0.28 38.17
CA ALA A 496 3.17 0.94 37.94
C ALA A 496 4.08 0.17 36.96
N GLU A 497 3.95 -1.16 36.87
CA GLU A 497 4.73 -1.97 35.93
C GLU A 497 4.32 -1.67 34.48
N VAL A 498 3.03 -1.56 34.20
CA VAL A 498 2.49 -1.24 32.87
C VAL A 498 2.80 0.19 32.47
N GLU A 499 2.68 1.13 33.42
CA GLU A 499 3.06 2.52 33.19
C GLU A 499 4.53 2.62 32.76
N THR A 500 5.41 1.78 33.30
CA THR A 500 6.84 1.78 32.95
C THR A 500 7.09 1.43 31.49
N GLU A 501 6.28 0.53 30.91
CA GLU A 501 6.44 0.07 29.52
C GLU A 501 5.73 0.99 28.51
N PHE A 502 4.49 1.42 28.81
CA PHE A 502 3.66 2.17 27.86
C PHE A 502 3.80 3.69 27.96
N ALA A 503 4.15 4.26 29.12
CA ALA A 503 4.26 5.71 29.28
C ALA A 503 5.28 6.36 28.32
N PRO A 504 6.46 5.76 28.05
CA PRO A 504 7.40 6.31 27.06
C PRO A 504 6.80 6.38 25.65
N LEU A 505 5.95 5.43 25.27
CA LEU A 505 5.27 5.43 23.97
C LEU A 505 4.20 6.52 23.94
N LEU A 506 3.30 6.55 24.92
CA LEU A 506 2.21 7.52 25.02
C LEU A 506 2.69 8.98 25.18
N ALA A 507 3.96 9.19 25.49
CA ALA A 507 4.61 10.51 25.61
C ALA A 507 5.31 10.98 24.32
N ARG A 508 5.31 10.21 23.23
CA ARG A 508 5.89 10.63 21.94
C ARG A 508 5.09 11.80 21.36
N GLU A 509 5.80 12.82 20.89
CA GLU A 509 5.17 14.03 20.34
C GLU A 509 4.55 13.81 18.95
N GLU A 510 5.12 12.92 18.14
CA GLU A 510 4.75 12.68 16.73
C GLU A 510 3.73 11.54 16.52
N MET A 511 2.97 11.19 17.56
CA MET A 511 2.01 10.10 17.51
C MET A 511 0.66 10.56 16.95
N SER A 512 0.15 9.84 15.94
CA SER A 512 -1.21 10.09 15.45
C SER A 512 -2.27 9.80 16.52
N PRO A 513 -3.44 10.45 16.48
CA PRO A 513 -4.54 10.12 17.39
C PRO A 513 -4.97 8.64 17.30
N ASP A 514 -4.90 8.02 16.11
CA ASP A 514 -5.22 6.60 15.92
C ASP A 514 -4.26 5.67 16.67
N GLU A 515 -2.97 5.90 16.50
CA GLU A 515 -1.90 5.17 17.20
C GLU A 515 -2.02 5.34 18.72
N ARG A 516 -2.33 6.56 19.18
CA ARG A 516 -2.60 6.83 20.60
C ARG A 516 -3.80 6.01 21.10
N ARG A 517 -4.91 5.99 20.35
CA ARG A 517 -6.09 5.20 20.70
C ARG A 517 -5.75 3.73 20.80
N TYR A 518 -4.97 3.19 19.86
CA TYR A 518 -4.54 1.79 19.90
C TYR A 518 -3.71 1.46 21.15
N LEU A 519 -2.71 2.27 21.49
CA LEU A 519 -1.92 2.05 22.71
C LEU A 519 -2.77 2.13 23.97
N LEU A 520 -3.71 3.08 24.03
CA LEU A 520 -4.66 3.19 25.14
C LEU A 520 -5.59 1.97 25.21
N ASP A 521 -6.01 1.39 24.09
CA ASP A 521 -6.77 0.13 24.09
C ASP A 521 -5.95 -0.99 24.74
N LEU A 522 -4.67 -1.13 24.41
CA LEU A 522 -3.79 -2.15 24.99
C LEU A 522 -3.61 -1.96 26.50
N VAL A 523 -3.33 -0.73 26.95
CA VAL A 523 -3.20 -0.41 28.38
C VAL A 523 -4.52 -0.70 29.12
N ARG A 524 -5.65 -0.28 28.54
CA ARG A 524 -6.99 -0.54 29.11
C ARG A 524 -7.24 -2.04 29.28
N GLU A 525 -6.98 -2.85 28.26
CA GLU A 525 -7.20 -4.30 28.33
C GLU A 525 -6.30 -4.96 29.38
N TYR A 526 -5.02 -4.55 29.46
CA TYR A 526 -4.10 -5.09 30.44
C TYR A 526 -4.48 -4.71 31.88
N PHE A 527 -4.83 -3.44 32.13
CA PHE A 527 -5.33 -3.00 33.44
C PHE A 527 -6.62 -3.68 33.82
N TYR A 528 -7.55 -3.86 32.87
CA TYR A 528 -8.78 -4.58 33.14
C TYR A 528 -8.51 -6.04 33.50
N TYR A 529 -7.59 -6.71 32.80
CA TYR A 529 -7.16 -8.06 33.12
C TYR A 529 -6.58 -8.16 34.54
N LEU A 530 -5.65 -7.28 34.92
CA LEU A 530 -5.09 -7.23 36.27
C LEU A 530 -6.17 -7.00 37.33
N PHE A 531 -7.07 -6.04 37.09
CA PHE A 531 -8.17 -5.72 37.99
C PHE A 531 -9.04 -6.96 38.23
N ARG A 532 -9.40 -7.65 37.14
CA ARG A 532 -10.18 -8.87 37.19
C ARG A 532 -9.46 -9.96 38.00
N MET A 533 -8.19 -10.21 37.72
CA MET A 533 -7.39 -11.23 38.42
C MET A 533 -7.31 -10.96 39.92
N LYS A 534 -7.05 -9.71 40.31
CA LYS A 534 -6.99 -9.27 41.71
C LYS A 534 -8.31 -9.50 42.42
N TYR A 535 -9.41 -8.96 41.91
CA TYR A 535 -10.68 -8.95 42.64
C TYR A 535 -11.47 -10.25 42.53
N TYR A 536 -11.38 -10.99 41.42
CA TYR A 536 -11.91 -12.36 41.38
C TYR A 536 -11.10 -13.29 42.28
N GLY A 537 -9.78 -13.19 42.27
CA GLY A 537 -8.91 -13.99 43.13
C GLY A 537 -9.20 -13.77 44.62
N GLN A 538 -9.35 -12.51 45.04
CA GLN A 538 -9.75 -12.15 46.40
C GLN A 538 -11.15 -12.67 46.74
N THR A 539 -12.16 -12.41 45.90
CA THR A 539 -13.54 -12.84 46.13
C THR A 539 -13.64 -14.36 46.24
N LYS A 540 -12.94 -15.09 45.37
CA LYS A 540 -12.88 -16.55 45.40
C LYS A 540 -12.23 -17.05 46.68
N THR A 541 -11.09 -16.48 47.07
CA THR A 541 -10.38 -16.87 48.30
C THR A 541 -11.23 -16.61 49.54
N GLU A 542 -11.92 -15.46 49.60
CA GLU A 542 -12.85 -15.13 50.68
C GLU A 542 -13.98 -16.17 50.76
N LEU A 543 -14.65 -16.46 49.64
CA LEU A 543 -15.75 -17.45 49.58
C LEU A 543 -15.29 -18.87 49.96
N GLU A 544 -14.11 -19.29 49.51
CA GLU A 544 -13.53 -20.60 49.84
C GLU A 544 -13.08 -20.70 51.31
N SER A 545 -12.74 -19.56 51.93
CA SER A 545 -12.35 -19.50 53.35
C SER A 545 -13.54 -19.49 54.33
N LEU A 546 -14.76 -19.25 53.84
CA LEU A 546 -15.96 -19.24 54.68
C LEU A 546 -16.18 -20.64 55.29
N PRO A 547 -16.44 -20.74 56.61
CA PRO A 547 -16.71 -22.02 57.25
C PRO A 547 -17.95 -22.69 56.63
N GLY A 548 -17.91 -24.01 56.42
CA GLY A 548 -19.07 -24.79 55.94
C GLY A 548 -20.25 -24.88 56.93
N THR A 549 -20.22 -24.11 58.01
CA THR A 549 -21.34 -23.93 58.95
C THR A 549 -22.35 -22.94 58.39
N ASP A 550 -23.63 -23.21 58.61
CA ASP A 550 -24.72 -22.38 58.11
C ASP A 550 -24.59 -20.91 58.60
N PRO A 551 -24.43 -19.94 57.68
CA PRO A 551 -24.17 -18.53 58.00
C PRO A 551 -25.31 -17.88 58.81
N ARG A 552 -26.50 -18.48 58.86
CA ARG A 552 -27.61 -17.97 59.67
C ARG A 552 -27.36 -18.04 61.17
N PHE A 553 -26.40 -18.85 61.62
CA PHE A 553 -26.09 -19.02 63.03
C PHE A 553 -24.87 -18.20 63.50
N ASP A 554 -24.21 -17.48 62.60
CA ASP A 554 -23.08 -16.61 62.90
C ASP A 554 -23.18 -15.29 62.12
N LEU A 555 -23.42 -14.19 62.83
CA LEU A 555 -23.60 -12.87 62.24
C LEU A 555 -22.37 -12.38 61.46
N GLN A 556 -21.16 -12.78 61.87
CA GLN A 556 -19.94 -12.36 61.19
C GLN A 556 -19.79 -13.11 59.86
N ILE A 557 -20.01 -14.43 59.87
CA ILE A 557 -20.02 -15.25 58.65
C ILE A 557 -21.10 -14.74 57.68
N MET A 558 -22.28 -14.38 58.17
CA MET A 558 -23.35 -13.80 57.34
C MET A 558 -22.91 -12.49 56.67
N LYS A 559 -22.26 -11.58 57.41
CA LYS A 559 -21.77 -10.30 56.88
C LYS A 559 -20.67 -10.51 55.84
N ASP A 560 -19.70 -11.37 56.14
CA ASP A 560 -18.60 -11.66 55.24
C ASP A 560 -19.11 -12.34 53.96
N SER A 561 -20.01 -13.32 54.07
CA SER A 561 -20.68 -13.95 52.92
C SER A 561 -21.48 -12.96 52.07
N THR A 562 -22.19 -12.02 52.70
CA THR A 562 -22.97 -11.00 51.97
C THR A 562 -22.04 -10.07 51.22
N ARG A 563 -20.96 -9.58 51.85
CA ARG A 563 -19.97 -8.71 51.21
C ARG A 563 -19.31 -9.40 50.00
N SER A 564 -18.87 -10.64 50.13
CA SER A 564 -18.23 -11.35 49.02
C SER A 564 -19.23 -11.65 47.89
N TRP A 565 -20.50 -11.91 48.21
CA TRP A 565 -21.56 -12.06 47.20
C TRP A 565 -21.85 -10.74 46.47
N ASP A 566 -22.00 -9.64 47.20
CA ASP A 566 -22.26 -8.32 46.62
C ASP A 566 -21.11 -7.89 45.70
N ARG A 567 -19.86 -8.15 46.10
CA ARG A 567 -18.67 -7.94 45.25
C ARG A 567 -18.70 -8.82 44.00
N ALA A 568 -19.06 -10.10 44.11
CA ALA A 568 -19.17 -10.99 42.95
C ALA A 568 -20.25 -10.50 41.95
N VAL A 569 -21.38 -10.02 42.45
CA VAL A 569 -22.45 -9.43 41.62
C VAL A 569 -21.96 -8.16 40.93
N LEU A 570 -21.29 -7.28 41.66
CA LEU A 570 -20.73 -6.05 41.11
C LEU A 570 -19.68 -6.32 40.03
N LEU A 571 -18.77 -7.28 40.26
CA LEU A 571 -17.81 -7.73 39.25
C LEU A 571 -18.52 -8.27 38.00
N GLY A 572 -19.60 -9.04 38.17
CA GLY A 572 -20.41 -9.50 37.04
C GLY A 572 -21.11 -8.37 36.26
N GLN A 573 -21.51 -7.28 36.93
CA GLN A 573 -22.04 -6.09 36.28
C GLN A 573 -20.96 -5.31 35.52
N ILE A 574 -19.75 -5.23 36.09
CA ILE A 574 -18.58 -4.63 35.44
C ILE A 574 -18.19 -5.44 34.19
N ASP A 575 -18.07 -6.77 34.31
CA ASP A 575 -17.81 -7.67 33.18
C ASP A 575 -18.87 -7.47 32.07
N ALA A 576 -20.16 -7.46 32.41
CA ALA A 576 -21.23 -7.27 31.42
C ALA A 576 -21.18 -5.90 30.72
N ALA A 577 -20.82 -4.83 31.42
CA ALA A 577 -20.69 -3.50 30.83
C ALA A 577 -19.41 -3.37 29.99
N TYR A 578 -18.30 -3.97 30.43
CA TYR A 578 -17.03 -3.96 29.72
C TYR A 578 -17.11 -4.78 28.42
N GLU A 579 -17.82 -5.91 28.43
CA GLU A 579 -18.01 -6.78 27.25
C GLU A 579 -18.68 -6.06 26.07
N VAL A 580 -19.55 -5.07 26.36
CA VAL A 580 -20.22 -4.23 25.35
C VAL A 580 -19.57 -2.84 25.18
N SER A 581 -18.39 -2.64 25.78
CA SER A 581 -17.63 -1.39 25.76
C SER A 581 -18.35 -0.13 26.26
N ASP A 582 -19.25 -0.32 27.23
CA ASP A 582 -19.83 0.76 28.03
C ASP A 582 -18.85 1.17 29.15
N TYR A 583 -17.72 1.74 28.74
CA TYR A 583 -16.66 2.17 29.67
C TYR A 583 -17.10 3.29 30.61
N SER A 584 -18.10 4.09 30.21
CA SER A 584 -18.72 5.06 31.11
C SER A 584 -19.42 4.35 32.27
N LYS A 585 -20.17 3.27 31.99
CA LYS A 585 -20.84 2.49 33.03
C LYS A 585 -19.86 1.76 33.93
N VAL A 586 -18.80 1.17 33.37
CA VAL A 586 -17.72 0.54 34.16
C VAL A 586 -17.12 1.56 35.12
N THR A 587 -16.72 2.73 34.62
CA THR A 587 -16.16 3.82 35.43
C THR A 587 -17.14 4.28 36.52
N GLU A 588 -18.44 4.39 36.23
CA GLU A 588 -19.46 4.71 37.24
C GLU A 588 -19.54 3.64 38.34
N LEU A 589 -19.56 2.36 37.96
CA LEU A 589 -19.63 1.23 38.89
C LEU A 589 -18.42 1.17 39.83
N LEU A 590 -17.21 1.42 39.30
CA LEU A 590 -15.99 1.51 40.09
C LEU A 590 -16.06 2.66 41.11
N ARG A 591 -16.40 3.88 40.66
CA ARG A 591 -16.47 5.07 41.54
C ARG A 591 -17.53 4.97 42.63
N THR A 592 -18.69 4.42 42.31
CA THR A 592 -19.82 4.36 43.26
C THR A 592 -19.65 3.27 44.31
N ASN A 593 -18.74 2.32 44.08
CA ASN A 593 -18.51 1.16 44.96
C ASN A 593 -17.05 1.05 45.42
N ASP A 594 -16.34 2.17 45.54
CA ASP A 594 -14.93 2.23 45.96
C ASP A 594 -14.69 1.47 47.28
N GLU A 595 -15.60 1.60 48.26
CA GLU A 595 -15.52 0.87 49.54
C GLU A 595 -15.67 -0.67 49.43
N SER A 596 -16.14 -1.16 48.26
CA SER A 596 -16.29 -2.59 47.99
C SER A 596 -15.00 -3.24 47.45
N PHE A 597 -14.05 -2.42 46.97
CA PHE A 597 -12.79 -2.83 46.34
C PHE A 597 -11.55 -2.53 47.20
#